data_AF-X0UAH8-F1
#
_entry.id   AF-X0UAH8-F1
#
_cell.length_a   1.000
_cell.length_b   1.000
_cell.length_c   1.000
_cell.angle_alpha   90.00
_cell.angle_beta   90.00
_cell.angle_gamma   90.00
#
_symmetry.space_group_name_H-M   'P 1'
#
loop_
_entity.id
_entity.type
_entity.pdbx_description
1 polymer ?
#
loop_
_entity_poly.entity_id
_entity_poly.type
_entity_poly.pdbx_seq_one_letter_code
_entity_poly.pdbx_strand_id
1 'polypeptide(L)'
;AEFALWVVGFNKEKNQLIVTNKENDPDLFSRTVILTDLNFISGQPSQKSIKIKAKIRFNQPLAWAKLYPDRAKLVFDKPQKAITPGQWAVFYQGQVCLGGGIIV
;
A
#
# COMPACT_ATOMS: atom_id res chain seq x y z
N ALA A 1 21.61 25.26 5.52
CA ALA A 1 21.03 24.75 4.26
C ALA A 1 19.83 23.90 4.65
N GLU A 2 18.62 24.42 4.42
CA GLU A 2 17.38 23.68 4.66
C GLU A 2 17.13 22.76 3.46
N PHE A 3 17.47 21.49 3.59
CA PHE A 3 17.02 20.48 2.65
C PHE A 3 15.93 19.65 3.30
N ALA A 4 14.83 19.45 2.57
CA ALA A 4 13.75 18.58 3.00
C ALA A 4 14.24 17.13 3.09
N LEU A 5 13.75 16.41 4.10
CA LEU A 5 14.05 15.00 4.33
C LEU A 5 12.78 14.18 4.19
N TRP A 6 12.90 13.01 3.57
CA TRP A 6 11.85 12.01 3.46
C TRP A 6 12.27 10.74 4.19
N VAL A 7 11.35 10.15 4.95
CA VAL A 7 11.58 8.88 5.63
C VAL A 7 11.43 7.74 4.63
N VAL A 8 12.52 6.97 4.44
CA VAL A 8 12.53 5.76 3.60
C VAL A 8 12.32 4.49 4.42
N GLY A 9 12.60 4.53 5.72
CA GLY A 9 12.40 3.36 6.57
C GLY A 9 12.78 3.55 8.03
N PHE A 10 12.61 2.47 8.79
CA PHE A 10 12.90 2.40 10.21
C PHE A 10 13.74 1.14 10.48
N ASN A 11 14.84 1.28 11.22
CA ASN A 11 15.55 0.14 11.80
C ASN A 11 15.18 0.08 13.29
N LYS A 12 14.25 -0.81 13.65
CA LYS A 12 13.74 -0.92 15.03
C LYS A 12 14.79 -1.47 16.00
N GLU A 13 15.63 -2.40 15.58
CA GLU A 13 16.67 -3.00 16.42
C GLU A 13 17.69 -1.97 16.90
N LYS A 14 18.06 -1.05 16.01
CA LYS A 14 19.02 0.03 16.28
C LYS A 14 18.36 1.35 16.66
N ASN A 15 17.03 1.41 16.69
CA ASN A 15 16.26 2.63 16.89
C ASN A 15 16.66 3.78 15.93
N GLN A 16 16.79 3.48 14.62
CA GLN A 16 17.20 4.45 13.61
C GLN A 16 16.05 4.82 12.66
N LEU A 17 15.96 6.11 12.35
CA LEU A 17 15.16 6.64 11.26
C LEU A 17 16.05 6.77 10.02
N ILE A 18 15.67 6.11 8.93
CA ILE A 18 16.42 6.16 7.67
C ILE A 18 15.75 7.22 6.79
N VAL A 19 16.53 8.23 6.37
CA VAL A 19 16.04 9.37 5.59
C VAL A 19 16.86 9.60 4.33
N THR A 20 16.20 10.17 3.32
CA THR A 20 16.81 10.66 2.09
C THR A 20 16.49 12.14 1.88
N ASN A 21 17.37 12.86 1.21
CA ASN A 21 17.11 14.24 0.75
C ASN A 21 16.64 14.28 -0.73
N LYS A 22 16.33 13.12 -1.32
CA LYS A 22 15.83 12.98 -2.69
C LYS A 22 14.35 12.63 -2.67
N GLU A 23 13.51 13.51 -3.20
CA GLU A 23 12.06 13.27 -3.22
C GLU A 23 11.66 12.02 -4.03
N ASN A 24 12.45 11.68 -5.05
CA ASN A 24 12.23 10.56 -5.96
C ASN A 24 13.19 9.39 -5.71
N ASP A 25 13.68 9.27 -4.48
CA ASP A 25 14.50 8.12 -4.09
C ASP A 25 13.74 6.81 -4.35
N PRO A 26 14.32 5.84 -5.09
CA PRO A 26 13.68 4.56 -5.37
C PRO A 26 13.18 3.82 -4.12
N ASP A 27 13.85 4.01 -2.98
CA ASP A 27 13.49 3.36 -1.71
C ASP A 27 12.17 3.90 -1.12
N LEU A 28 11.71 5.07 -1.58
CA LEU A 28 10.38 5.59 -1.24
C LEU A 28 9.25 4.87 -1.97
N PHE A 29 9.54 4.01 -2.95
CA PHE A 29 8.52 3.40 -3.81
C PHE A 29 8.52 1.88 -3.70
N SER A 30 7.33 1.29 -3.53
CA SER A 30 7.15 -0.16 -3.62
C SER A 30 5.91 -0.50 -4.44
N ARG A 31 5.95 -1.66 -5.10
CA ARG A 31 4.79 -2.22 -5.81
C ARG A 31 3.97 -3.13 -4.90
N THR A 32 4.61 -3.77 -3.94
CA THR A 32 4.01 -4.82 -3.13
C THR A 32 3.60 -4.26 -1.78
N VAL A 33 2.37 -4.53 -1.40
CA VAL A 33 1.79 -4.20 -0.11
C VAL A 33 1.34 -5.51 0.52
N ILE A 34 1.83 -5.77 1.73
CA ILE A 34 1.33 -6.85 2.57
C ILE A 34 0.25 -6.27 3.47
N LEU A 35 -0.78 -7.05 3.70
CA LEU A 35 -1.99 -6.63 4.39
C LEU A 35 -2.31 -7.60 5.53
N THR A 36 -3.06 -7.10 6.49
CA THR A 36 -3.76 -7.87 7.52
C THR A 36 -5.21 -7.40 7.58
N ASP A 37 -6.03 -8.11 8.36
CA ASP A 37 -7.42 -7.73 8.67
C ASP A 37 -8.23 -7.38 7.42
N LEU A 38 -8.16 -8.26 6.42
CA LEU A 38 -8.93 -8.10 5.20
C LEU A 38 -10.43 -8.10 5.52
N ASN A 39 -11.11 -7.05 5.11
CA ASN A 39 -12.55 -6.90 5.25
C ASN A 39 -13.18 -6.73 3.86
N PHE A 40 -14.15 -7.59 3.52
CA PHE A 40 -14.89 -7.52 2.26
C PHE A 40 -16.36 -7.22 2.55
N ILE A 41 -16.89 -6.18 1.90
CA ILE A 41 -18.25 -5.69 2.16
C ILE A 41 -19.31 -6.74 1.77
N SER A 42 -19.08 -7.50 0.70
CA SER A 42 -19.96 -8.59 0.26
C SER A 42 -19.68 -9.93 0.97
N GLY A 43 -18.89 -9.93 2.04
CA GLY A 43 -18.69 -11.08 2.93
C GLY A 43 -17.62 -12.09 2.50
N GLN A 44 -17.51 -12.45 1.22
CA GLN A 44 -16.52 -13.44 0.78
C GLN A 44 -15.57 -12.92 -0.31
N PRO A 45 -14.24 -12.98 -0.10
CA PRO A 45 -13.28 -12.77 -1.16
C PRO A 45 -13.27 -13.91 -2.17
N SER A 46 -12.90 -13.60 -3.41
CA SER A 46 -12.50 -14.65 -4.35
C SER A 46 -11.21 -15.32 -3.87
N GLN A 47 -11.15 -16.66 -3.89
CA GLN A 47 -9.89 -17.38 -3.65
C GLN A 47 -8.83 -17.10 -4.73
N LYS A 48 -9.25 -16.61 -5.89
CA LYS A 48 -8.37 -16.25 -7.00
C LYS A 48 -7.93 -14.80 -6.89
N SER A 49 -6.77 -14.51 -7.49
CA SER A 49 -6.31 -13.14 -7.66
C SER A 49 -7.25 -12.35 -8.57
N ILE A 50 -7.56 -11.11 -8.20
CA ILE A 50 -8.46 -10.23 -8.96
C ILE A 50 -7.75 -8.93 -9.35
N LYS A 51 -7.99 -8.46 -10.57
CA LYS A 51 -7.53 -7.15 -11.04
C LYS A 51 -8.51 -6.08 -10.55
N ILE A 52 -7.99 -5.10 -9.81
CA ILE A 52 -8.78 -4.05 -9.17
C ILE A 52 -8.07 -2.69 -9.30
N LYS A 53 -8.76 -1.65 -8.87
CA LYS A 53 -8.12 -0.40 -8.47
C LYS A 53 -8.01 -0.35 -6.96
N ALA A 54 -6.94 0.25 -6.44
CA ALA A 54 -6.75 0.42 -5.02
C ALA A 54 -6.11 1.77 -4.70
N LYS A 55 -6.31 2.23 -3.46
CA LYS A 55 -5.58 3.37 -2.89
C LYS A 55 -5.08 2.99 -1.50
N ILE A 56 -3.88 3.45 -1.14
CA ILE A 56 -3.22 3.17 0.15
C ILE A 56 -3.19 4.38 1.08
N ARG A 57 -3.73 5.53 0.61
CA ARG A 57 -3.95 6.74 1.38
C ARG A 57 -5.26 7.38 0.95
N PHE A 58 -5.93 8.06 1.87
CA PHE A 58 -7.24 8.66 1.62
C PHE A 58 -7.25 9.60 0.40
N ASN A 59 -6.27 10.51 0.33
CA ASN A 59 -6.15 11.55 -0.69
C ASN A 59 -5.28 11.15 -1.90
N GLN A 60 -5.05 9.84 -2.11
CA GLN A 60 -4.36 9.35 -3.31
C GLN A 60 -5.36 8.93 -4.39
N PRO A 61 -5.02 9.12 -5.68
CA PRO A 61 -5.82 8.60 -6.77
C PRO A 61 -5.81 7.06 -6.75
N LEU A 62 -6.85 6.48 -7.35
CA LEU A 62 -6.93 5.05 -7.55
C LEU A 62 -5.86 4.57 -8.55
N ALA A 63 -5.10 3.56 -8.17
CA ALA A 63 -4.09 2.93 -9.02
C ALA A 63 -4.46 1.47 -9.32
N TRP A 64 -4.12 1.00 -10.52
CA TRP A 64 -4.33 -0.39 -10.90
C TRP A 64 -3.44 -1.33 -10.10
N ALA A 65 -4.04 -2.40 -9.61
CA ALA A 65 -3.37 -3.41 -8.80
C ALA A 65 -4.00 -4.79 -8.99
N LYS A 66 -3.26 -5.81 -8.59
CA LYS A 66 -3.73 -7.18 -8.47
C LYS A 66 -3.79 -7.56 -6.99
N LEU A 67 -4.99 -7.87 -6.51
CA LEU A 67 -5.23 -8.34 -5.16
C LEU A 67 -5.16 -9.87 -5.12
N TYR A 68 -4.46 -10.39 -4.11
CA TYR A 68 -4.34 -11.80 -3.77
C TYR A 68 -4.90 -12.00 -2.35
N PRO A 69 -6.22 -12.26 -2.22
CA PRO A 69 -6.87 -12.33 -0.91
C PRO A 69 -6.32 -13.47 -0.03
N ASP A 70 -6.00 -14.61 -0.65
CA ASP A 70 -5.39 -15.79 -0.05
C ASP A 70 -4.05 -15.52 0.67
N ARG A 71 -3.32 -14.51 0.20
CA ARG A 71 -2.00 -14.14 0.72
C ARG A 71 -1.98 -12.78 1.39
N ALA A 72 -3.15 -12.17 1.58
CA ALA A 72 -3.30 -10.79 2.04
C ALA A 72 -2.27 -9.85 1.37
N LYS A 73 -2.21 -9.92 0.04
CA LYS A 73 -1.19 -9.20 -0.75
C LYS A 73 -1.82 -8.40 -1.87
N LEU A 74 -1.36 -7.16 -2.02
CA LEU A 74 -1.73 -6.29 -3.11
C LEU A 74 -0.47 -5.92 -3.90
N VAL A 75 -0.52 -6.03 -5.23
CA VAL A 75 0.60 -5.69 -6.12
C VAL A 75 0.15 -4.65 -7.12
N PHE A 76 0.68 -3.44 -7.03
CA PHE A 76 0.41 -2.35 -7.97
C PHE A 76 1.16 -2.54 -9.29
N ASP A 77 0.53 -2.11 -10.38
CA ASP A 77 1.15 -2.10 -11.71
C ASP A 77 2.33 -1.13 -11.78
N LYS A 78 2.17 0.03 -11.13
CA LYS A 78 3.19 1.06 -10.97
C LYS A 78 3.55 1.21 -9.49
N PRO A 79 4.85 1.36 -9.14
CA PRO A 79 5.26 1.58 -7.76
C PRO A 79 4.50 2.75 -7.11
N GLN A 80 4.08 2.57 -5.86
CA GLN A 80 3.41 3.60 -5.07
C GLN A 80 4.39 4.17 -4.05
N LYS A 81 4.35 5.50 -3.87
CA LYS A 81 5.20 6.22 -2.92
C LYS A 81 4.71 5.99 -1.49
N ALA A 82 5.64 5.73 -0.58
CA ALA A 82 5.47 5.69 0.87
C ALA A 82 4.32 4.79 1.35
N ILE A 83 4.37 3.51 0.99
CA ILE A 83 3.54 2.46 1.61
C ILE A 83 3.88 2.42 3.11
N THR A 84 2.91 2.73 3.96
CA THR A 84 3.13 2.98 5.39
C THR A 84 2.32 1.99 6.22
N PRO A 85 2.95 1.20 7.11
CA PRO A 85 2.24 0.31 8.03
C PRO A 85 1.19 1.05 8.88
N GLY A 86 0.07 0.38 9.17
CA GLY A 86 -1.07 0.91 9.92
C GLY A 86 -2.07 1.73 9.10
N GLN A 87 -1.74 2.12 7.88
CA GLN A 87 -2.71 2.73 6.96
C GLN A 87 -3.61 1.66 6.34
N TRP A 88 -4.76 2.08 5.82
CA TRP A 88 -5.67 1.20 5.08
C TRP A 88 -5.38 1.21 3.58
N ALA A 89 -5.33 0.02 2.98
CA ALA A 89 -5.49 -0.17 1.54
C ALA A 89 -6.97 -0.45 1.24
N VAL A 90 -7.58 0.33 0.35
CA VAL A 90 -8.99 0.19 -0.02
C VAL A 90 -9.10 -0.28 -1.47
N PHE A 91 -9.99 -1.24 -1.72
CA PHE A 91 -10.12 -1.98 -2.97
C PHE A 91 -11.39 -1.60 -3.72
N TYR A 92 -11.30 -1.42 -5.04
CA TYR A 92 -12.40 -0.98 -5.89
C TYR A 92 -12.47 -1.78 -7.20
N GLN A 93 -13.69 -2.09 -7.63
CA GLN A 93 -14.01 -2.62 -8.96
C GLN A 93 -15.00 -1.69 -9.65
N GLY A 94 -14.51 -0.93 -10.64
CA GLY A 94 -15.30 0.16 -11.21
C GLY A 94 -15.62 1.22 -10.15
N GLN A 95 -16.91 1.43 -9.88
CA GLN A 95 -17.41 2.35 -8.85
C GLN A 95 -17.72 1.67 -7.51
N VAL A 96 -17.59 0.33 -7.45
CA VAL A 96 -17.94 -0.45 -6.25
C VAL A 96 -16.72 -0.55 -5.33
N CYS A 97 -16.88 -0.13 -4.08
CA CYS A 97 -15.93 -0.44 -3.02
C CYS A 97 -16.09 -1.91 -2.64
N LEU A 98 -15.03 -2.70 -2.77
CA LEU A 98 -15.04 -4.12 -2.39
C LEU A 98 -14.74 -4.31 -0.91
N GLY A 99 -14.00 -3.37 -0.31
CA GLY A 99 -13.50 -3.48 1.06
C GLY A 99 -12.07 -2.95 1.19
N GLY A 100 -11.29 -3.53 2.11
CA GLY A 100 -9.92 -3.09 2.38
C GLY A 100 -9.14 -4.02 3.31
N GLY A 101 -7.93 -3.61 3.65
CA GLY A 101 -7.07 -4.25 4.64
C GLY A 101 -6.06 -3.27 5.21
N ILE A 102 -5.47 -3.62 6.36
CA ILE A 102 -4.47 -2.80 7.05
C ILE A 102 -3.08 -3.16 6.50
N ILE A 103 -2.29 -2.16 6.13
CA ILE A 103 -0.91 -2.32 5.65
C ILE A 103 -0.01 -2.71 6.82
N VAL A 104 0.87 -3.70 6.61
CA VAL A 104 1.86 -4.14 7.61
C VAL A 104 3.30 -3.91 7.16
#